data_AF-U1FA02-F1
#
_entry.id   AF-U1FA02-F1
#
_cell.length_a   1.000
_cell.length_b   1.000
_cell.length_c   1.000
_cell.angle_alpha   90.00
_cell.angle_beta   90.00
_cell.angle_gamma   90.00
#
_symmetry.space_group_name_H-M   'P 1'
#
loop_
_entity.id
_entity.type
_entity.pdbx_description
1 polymer ?
#
loop_
_entity_poly.entity_id
_entity_poly.type
_entity_poly.pdbx_seq_one_letter_code
_entity_poly.pdbx_strand_id
1 'polypeptide(L)'
;MLEVFTIKLCACSYTRAWYVHIGVLPPSFARYSHIGPSSAVCIGALTKKGRDAENIDMTTFVKISAEIKKAEKNGGRPSKSALFRRIALPCACVVMFVSCATLSFEKPAASRSLTGEGVFSAAELASFLRSHNPAIRKADALYIAQCYISEAHDEGINSDVAFAQMCLETGFLKFGGAVTEDMHNYCGLGATGSGTVPDRFPTVLLGVRAHIQHLNAYGDTDELVNPVVDKRAKFVSPRGKAPTIFELAGTWASDKKYGEKLDALLSRMERK
;
A
#
# COMPACT_ATOMS: atom_id res chain seq x y z
N MET A 1 -22.78 -8.53 54.08
CA MET A 1 -22.17 -9.58 53.25
C MET A 1 -22.56 -9.28 51.82
N LEU A 2 -21.68 -8.65 51.05
CA LEU A 2 -21.87 -8.37 49.63
C LEU A 2 -20.49 -8.51 48.99
N GLU A 3 -20.35 -9.58 48.22
CA GLU A 3 -19.13 -9.93 47.50
C GLU A 3 -18.87 -8.99 46.33
N VAL A 4 -17.61 -8.62 46.15
CA VAL A 4 -17.13 -7.83 45.02
C VAL A 4 -16.65 -8.79 43.94
N PHE A 5 -17.37 -8.87 42.82
CA PHE A 5 -16.88 -9.51 41.60
C PHE A 5 -16.23 -8.47 40.69
N THR A 6 -14.96 -8.67 40.35
CA THR A 6 -14.22 -7.86 39.37
C THR A 6 -14.36 -8.49 37.98
N ILE A 7 -15.07 -7.85 37.06
CA ILE A 7 -15.09 -8.22 35.64
C ILE A 7 -13.95 -7.45 34.95
N LYS A 8 -12.89 -8.16 34.53
CA LYS A 8 -11.89 -7.63 33.60
C LYS A 8 -12.50 -7.58 32.20
N LEU A 9 -12.96 -6.42 31.76
CA LEU A 9 -13.19 -6.15 30.35
C LEU A 9 -11.84 -5.87 29.66
N CYS A 10 -11.40 -6.80 28.83
CA CYS A 10 -10.32 -6.57 27.87
C CYS A 10 -10.89 -5.78 26.69
N ALA A 11 -10.76 -4.45 26.73
CA ALA A 11 -11.07 -3.61 25.58
C ALA A 11 -9.89 -3.64 24.60
N CYS A 12 -9.94 -4.54 23.62
CA CYS A 12 -9.02 -4.50 22.48
C CYS A 12 -9.41 -3.31 21.60
N SER A 13 -8.69 -2.20 21.74
CA SER A 13 -8.94 -0.98 20.98
C SER A 13 -8.35 -1.13 19.58
N TYR A 14 -9.16 -1.56 18.60
CA TYR A 14 -8.79 -1.43 17.20
C TYR A 14 -8.84 0.05 16.81
N THR A 15 -7.70 0.72 16.82
CA THR A 15 -7.56 2.04 16.20
C THR A 15 -7.57 1.87 14.69
N ARG A 16 -8.72 2.20 14.07
CA ARG A 16 -8.89 2.38 12.63
C ARG A 16 -7.98 3.53 12.18
N ALA A 17 -6.80 3.21 11.67
CA ALA A 17 -5.89 4.19 11.09
C ALA A 17 -6.49 4.66 9.76
N TRP A 18 -7.11 5.85 9.79
CA TRP A 18 -7.48 6.57 8.58
C TRP A 18 -6.18 7.03 7.91
N TYR A 19 -5.74 6.30 6.86
CA TYR A 19 -4.73 6.81 5.96
C TYR A 19 -5.31 8.03 5.24
N VAL A 20 -4.88 9.22 5.66
CA VAL A 20 -5.14 10.45 4.93
C VAL A 20 -4.27 10.40 3.67
N HIS A 21 -4.85 9.93 2.56
CA HIS A 21 -4.23 10.00 1.25
C HIS A 21 -3.96 11.46 0.89
N ILE A 22 -2.70 11.87 0.95
CA ILE A 22 -2.20 13.02 0.20
C ILE A 22 -2.27 12.62 -1.27
N GLY A 23 -3.20 13.22 -2.01
CA GLY A 23 -3.36 13.02 -3.44
C GLY A 23 -2.07 13.38 -4.17
N VAL A 24 -1.35 12.37 -4.65
CA VAL A 24 -0.31 12.54 -5.64
C VAL A 24 -1.02 12.56 -7.00
N LEU A 25 -1.15 13.76 -7.57
CA LEU A 25 -1.52 13.93 -8.98
C LEU A 25 -0.55 13.12 -9.87
N PRO A 26 -1.05 12.43 -10.91
CA PRO A 26 -0.21 11.60 -11.76
C PRO A 26 0.78 12.47 -12.57
N PRO A 27 2.02 12.03 -12.81
CA PRO A 27 2.82 12.62 -13.87
C PRO A 27 2.24 12.17 -15.21
N SER A 28 1.51 13.09 -15.87
CA SER A 28 1.09 12.95 -17.26
C SER A 28 2.26 12.58 -18.16
N PHE A 29 2.14 11.47 -18.90
CA PHE A 29 3.00 11.16 -20.03
C PHE A 29 2.71 12.13 -21.18
N ALA A 30 3.28 13.34 -21.13
CA ALA A 30 3.42 14.24 -22.28
C ALA A 30 4.42 15.38 -21.95
N ARG A 31 5.34 15.64 -22.87
CA ARG A 31 6.25 16.81 -22.85
C ARG A 31 5.44 18.10 -23.00
N TYR A 32 5.44 19.00 -22.01
CA TYR A 32 5.29 20.45 -22.22
C TYR A 32 5.90 21.25 -21.05
N SER A 33 6.61 22.32 -21.39
CA SER A 33 7.25 23.27 -20.48
C SER A 33 6.22 24.19 -19.83
N HIS A 34 6.22 24.31 -18.49
CA HIS A 34 5.53 25.41 -17.82
C HIS A 34 6.27 25.87 -16.55
N ILE A 35 6.44 27.18 -16.45
CA ILE A 35 7.04 27.95 -15.35
C ILE A 35 5.88 28.47 -14.48
N GLY A 36 5.97 28.36 -13.14
CA GLY A 36 5.04 29.04 -12.20
C GLY A 36 4.92 28.39 -10.81
N PRO A 37 4.56 29.12 -9.74
CA PRO A 37 5.19 28.98 -8.42
C PRO A 37 4.40 28.24 -7.32
N SER A 38 5.17 27.63 -6.41
CA SER A 38 4.99 27.40 -4.95
C SER A 38 3.62 26.98 -4.39
N SER A 39 3.59 25.76 -3.84
CA SER A 39 2.49 25.12 -3.11
C SER A 39 2.18 25.77 -1.75
N ALA A 40 0.92 26.15 -1.50
CA ALA A 40 0.37 26.41 -0.17
C ALA A 40 -0.67 25.33 0.17
N VAL A 41 -0.54 24.69 1.34
CA VAL A 41 -1.48 23.68 1.86
C VAL A 41 -2.46 24.36 2.81
N CYS A 42 -3.77 24.12 2.65
CA CYS A 42 -4.83 24.60 3.54
C CYS A 42 -5.46 23.40 4.27
N ILE A 43 -5.73 23.51 5.58
CA ILE A 43 -6.50 22.53 6.36
C ILE A 43 -7.62 23.30 7.09
N GLY A 44 -8.88 22.92 6.84
CA GLY A 44 -10.04 23.43 7.57
C GLY A 44 -10.42 22.53 8.74
N ALA A 45 -10.71 23.13 9.90
CA ALA A 45 -11.20 22.41 11.08
C ALA A 45 -12.74 22.46 11.15
N LEU A 46 -13.38 21.31 11.33
CA LEU A 46 -14.83 21.20 11.54
C LEU A 46 -15.14 21.23 13.05
N THR A 47 -15.85 22.25 13.51
CA THR A 47 -16.47 22.24 14.85
C THR A 47 -17.99 22.07 14.71
N LYS A 48 -18.52 20.95 15.22
CA LYS A 48 -19.95 20.65 15.17
C LYS A 48 -20.69 21.37 16.31
N LYS A 49 -21.65 22.24 15.99
CA LYS A 49 -22.61 22.77 16.97
C LYS A 49 -24.00 22.86 16.35
N GLY A 50 -24.96 22.12 16.92
CA GLY A 50 -26.40 22.31 16.69
C GLY A 50 -26.95 21.69 15.40
N ARG A 51 -28.22 21.29 15.45
CA ARG A 51 -29.00 20.73 14.34
C ARG A 51 -29.32 21.83 13.32
N ASP A 52 -29.21 21.45 12.04
CA ASP A 52 -29.72 22.13 10.85
C ASP A 52 -28.99 23.43 10.44
N ALA A 53 -28.00 23.31 9.54
CA ALA A 53 -27.76 24.23 8.41
C ALA A 53 -26.46 23.90 7.64
N GLU A 54 -26.60 23.79 6.32
CA GLU A 54 -25.52 23.85 5.33
C GLU A 54 -24.96 25.28 5.24
N ASN A 55 -23.64 25.43 5.32
CA ASN A 55 -22.80 26.35 4.51
C ASN A 55 -21.35 26.31 5.01
N ILE A 56 -20.39 26.05 4.10
CA ILE A 56 -18.95 26.11 4.38
C ILE A 56 -18.45 27.47 3.87
N ASP A 57 -18.07 28.36 4.79
CA ASP A 57 -17.33 29.59 4.48
C ASP A 57 -15.82 29.29 4.49
N MET A 58 -15.18 29.48 3.34
CA MET A 58 -13.78 29.11 3.08
C MET A 58 -12.86 30.34 3.03
N THR A 59 -13.05 31.32 3.92
CA THR A 59 -12.29 32.59 3.88
C THR A 59 -11.36 32.87 5.07
N THR A 60 -11.16 31.93 6.01
CA THR A 60 -10.24 32.18 7.14
C THR A 60 -8.87 31.52 6.95
N PHE A 61 -7.84 32.34 6.69
CA PHE A 61 -6.44 31.91 6.64
C PHE A 61 -5.76 32.07 8.02
N VAL A 62 -5.37 30.96 8.67
CA VAL A 62 -4.56 31.00 9.91
C VAL A 62 -3.09 30.74 9.59
N LYS A 63 -2.24 31.72 9.88
CA LYS A 63 -0.80 31.73 9.61
C LYS A 63 -0.02 31.07 10.77
N ILE A 64 0.27 29.77 10.68
CA ILE A 64 1.08 29.07 11.70
C ILE A 64 2.57 29.28 11.38
N SER A 65 3.22 30.26 12.00
CA SER A 65 4.69 30.35 12.03
C SER A 65 5.25 31.01 13.29
N ALA A 66 4.48 31.13 14.37
CA ALA A 66 4.94 31.83 15.58
C ALA A 66 5.26 30.91 16.78
N GLU A 67 4.77 29.67 16.85
CA GLU A 67 4.95 28.85 18.07
C GLU A 67 6.20 27.97 18.09
N ILE A 68 6.86 27.71 16.96
CA ILE A 68 8.08 26.89 16.93
C ILE A 68 9.31 27.67 17.45
N LYS A 69 9.30 29.01 17.44
CA LYS A 69 10.42 29.83 17.93
C LYS A 69 10.46 30.07 19.44
N LYS A 70 9.49 29.58 20.22
CA LYS A 70 9.43 29.83 21.67
C LYS A 70 10.03 28.70 22.54
N ALA A 71 10.39 27.56 21.94
CA ALA A 71 10.99 26.43 22.66
C ALA A 71 12.54 26.48 22.76
N GLU A 72 13.24 27.34 22.00
CA GLU A 72 14.69 27.50 22.10
C GLU A 72 15.16 28.57 23.11
N LYS A 73 14.25 29.37 23.70
CA LYS A 73 14.62 30.52 24.54
C LYS A 73 14.46 30.31 26.06
N ASN A 74 14.27 29.08 26.54
CA ASN A 74 14.13 28.78 27.97
C ASN A 74 15.20 27.82 28.52
N GLY A 75 16.38 27.74 27.88
CA GLY A 75 17.56 27.06 28.43
C GLY A 75 18.28 27.92 29.48
N GLY A 76 17.72 28.02 30.68
CA GLY A 76 18.33 28.72 31.82
C GLY A 76 19.52 27.96 32.41
N ARG A 77 20.67 28.64 32.50
CA ARG A 77 21.92 28.17 33.14
C ARG A 77 21.80 28.20 34.68
N PRO A 78 22.21 27.17 35.44
CA PRO A 78 22.30 27.31 36.89
C PRO A 78 23.68 27.79 37.35
N SER A 79 23.63 28.58 38.42
CA SER A 79 24.75 29.25 39.10
C SER A 79 25.61 28.28 39.93
N LYS A 80 26.87 28.69 40.18
CA LYS A 80 27.88 27.97 40.96
C LYS A 80 27.64 28.08 42.47
N SER A 81 28.24 27.13 43.17
CA SER A 81 28.58 27.04 44.61
C SER A 81 27.49 26.64 45.61
N ALA A 82 27.57 25.37 46.05
CA ALA A 82 27.61 25.01 47.48
C ALA A 82 28.09 23.55 47.64
N LEU A 83 29.37 23.45 48.00
CA LEU A 83 30.04 22.43 48.80
C LEU A 83 29.16 21.30 49.40
N PHE A 84 29.32 20.06 48.94
CA PHE A 84 29.04 18.87 49.77
C PHE A 84 30.09 17.77 49.58
N ARG A 85 30.38 17.14 50.71
CA ARG A 85 31.52 16.31 51.06
C ARG A 85 31.67 15.05 50.20
N ARG A 86 32.93 14.68 49.97
CA ARG A 86 33.37 13.38 49.48
C ARG A 86 32.90 12.26 50.43
N ILE A 87 32.06 11.37 49.93
CA ILE A 87 32.00 9.97 50.40
C ILE A 87 31.94 9.13 49.12
N ALA A 88 33.06 8.49 48.80
CA ALA A 88 33.13 7.48 47.76
C ALA A 88 32.42 6.22 48.31
N LEU A 89 31.18 6.00 47.87
CA LEU A 89 30.50 4.73 48.04
C LEU A 89 30.64 3.99 46.70
N PRO A 90 31.22 2.78 46.65
CA PRO A 90 31.26 2.01 45.42
C PRO A 90 29.84 1.48 45.18
N CYS A 91 29.02 2.25 44.47
CA CYS A 91 27.86 1.68 43.80
C CYS A 91 28.42 0.71 42.76
N ALA A 92 28.39 -0.58 43.10
CA ALA A 92 28.52 -1.63 42.13
C ALA A 92 27.49 -1.35 41.03
N CYS A 93 27.97 -0.84 39.90
CA CYS A 93 27.23 -0.86 38.65
C CYS A 93 26.98 -2.33 38.35
N VAL A 94 25.85 -2.87 38.81
CA VAL A 94 25.25 -4.02 38.15
C VAL A 94 24.90 -3.49 36.77
N VAL A 95 25.84 -3.69 35.85
CA VAL A 95 25.60 -3.58 34.42
C VAL A 95 24.55 -4.65 34.16
N MET A 96 23.28 -4.26 34.24
CA MET A 96 22.20 -5.02 33.64
C MET A 96 22.57 -5.05 32.18
N PHE A 97 23.25 -6.12 31.75
CA PHE A 97 23.30 -6.52 30.37
C PHE A 97 21.84 -6.75 29.99
N VAL A 98 21.17 -5.69 29.56
CA VAL A 98 20.02 -5.79 28.68
C VAL A 98 20.62 -6.42 27.45
N SER A 99 20.64 -7.75 27.45
CA SER A 99 20.96 -8.54 26.28
C SER A 99 19.93 -8.09 25.26
N CYS A 100 20.34 -7.18 24.39
CA CYS A 100 19.60 -6.81 23.20
C CYS A 100 19.60 -8.07 22.37
N ALA A 101 18.67 -8.99 22.67
CA ALA A 101 18.29 -10.01 21.74
C ALA A 101 17.92 -9.24 20.48
N THR A 102 18.81 -9.29 19.50
CA THR A 102 18.53 -8.85 18.15
C THR A 102 17.36 -9.70 17.70
N LEU A 103 16.14 -9.20 17.85
CA LEU A 103 14.97 -9.79 17.22
C LEU A 103 15.29 -9.75 15.74
N SER A 104 15.64 -10.90 15.18
CA SER A 104 15.69 -11.09 13.74
C SER A 104 14.30 -10.72 13.25
N PHE A 105 14.18 -9.53 12.65
CA PHE A 105 12.98 -9.18 11.91
C PHE A 105 13.02 -10.04 10.65
N GLU A 106 12.59 -11.29 10.80
CA GLU A 106 12.31 -12.19 9.69
C GLU A 106 11.26 -11.46 8.84
N LYS A 107 11.64 -11.10 7.63
CA LYS A 107 10.71 -10.46 6.69
C LYS A 107 9.59 -11.46 6.45
N PRO A 108 8.30 -11.07 6.59
CA PRO A 108 7.20 -11.97 6.33
C PRO A 108 7.31 -12.55 4.91
N ALA A 109 7.09 -13.86 4.79
CA ALA A 109 6.94 -14.50 3.49
C ALA A 109 5.57 -14.10 2.90
N ALA A 110 5.53 -13.86 1.59
CA ALA A 110 4.29 -13.48 0.93
C ALA A 110 3.33 -14.69 0.90
N SER A 111 2.06 -14.46 1.20
CA SER A 111 1.06 -15.54 1.08
C SER A 111 0.89 -15.95 -0.40
N ARG A 112 0.64 -17.24 -0.64
CA ARG A 112 0.29 -17.79 -1.97
C ARG A 112 -1.23 -17.85 -2.19
N SER A 113 -2.01 -17.36 -1.23
CA SER A 113 -3.45 -17.14 -1.37
C SER A 113 -3.74 -15.85 -2.15
N LEU A 114 -4.79 -15.87 -2.97
CA LEU A 114 -5.31 -14.69 -3.65
C LEU A 114 -5.99 -13.71 -2.69
N THR A 115 -6.58 -14.19 -1.59
CA THR A 115 -7.32 -13.36 -0.61
C THR A 115 -6.51 -13.10 0.67
N GLY A 116 -5.18 -13.18 0.58
CA GLY A 116 -4.28 -12.89 1.69
C GLY A 116 -3.89 -11.41 1.78
N GLU A 117 -3.29 -11.02 2.90
CA GLU A 117 -2.65 -9.70 3.04
C GLU A 117 -1.30 -9.66 2.30
N GLY A 118 -1.07 -8.59 1.55
CA GLY A 118 0.24 -8.30 0.98
C GLY A 118 1.20 -7.77 2.06
N VAL A 119 2.47 -8.15 1.99
CA VAL A 119 3.49 -7.81 2.99
C VAL A 119 4.57 -6.86 2.46
N PHE A 120 4.66 -6.67 1.15
CA PHE A 120 5.63 -5.74 0.57
C PHE A 120 5.10 -4.30 0.56
N SER A 121 5.98 -3.36 0.93
CA SER A 121 5.70 -1.94 0.75
C SER A 121 5.73 -1.53 -0.73
N ALA A 122 5.06 -0.44 -1.07
CA ALA A 122 5.08 0.12 -2.43
C ALA A 122 6.52 0.40 -2.92
N ALA A 123 7.41 0.81 -2.01
CA ALA A 123 8.82 1.06 -2.34
C ALA A 123 9.57 -0.23 -2.70
N GLU A 124 9.30 -1.33 -2.03
CA GLU A 124 9.90 -2.64 -2.32
C GLU A 124 9.40 -3.19 -3.65
N LEU A 125 8.09 -3.15 -3.90
CA LEU A 125 7.49 -3.55 -5.17
C LEU A 125 8.02 -2.71 -6.34
N ALA A 126 8.10 -1.39 -6.17
CA ALA A 126 8.66 -0.49 -7.18
C ALA A 126 10.15 -0.75 -7.44
N SER A 127 10.92 -1.06 -6.40
CA SER A 127 12.33 -1.41 -6.53
C SER A 127 12.51 -2.71 -7.31
N PHE A 128 11.71 -3.73 -6.98
CA PHE A 128 11.72 -5.02 -7.68
C PHE A 128 11.33 -4.87 -9.16
N LEU A 129 10.29 -4.09 -9.47
CA LEU A 129 9.91 -3.82 -10.85
C LEU A 129 11.05 -3.17 -11.63
N ARG A 130 11.70 -2.15 -11.04
CA ARG A 130 12.78 -1.41 -11.70
C ARG A 130 14.08 -2.20 -11.83
N SER A 131 14.36 -3.17 -10.96
CA SER A 131 15.53 -4.03 -11.13
C SER A 131 15.42 -4.92 -12.37
N HIS A 132 14.19 -5.17 -12.85
CA HIS A 132 13.92 -5.95 -14.07
C HIS A 132 13.60 -5.08 -15.28
N ASN A 133 13.07 -3.87 -15.05
CA ASN A 133 12.82 -2.87 -16.07
C ASN A 133 13.36 -1.49 -15.63
N PRO A 134 14.67 -1.25 -15.82
CA PRO A 134 15.31 -0.01 -15.37
C PRO A 134 14.88 1.24 -16.17
N ALA A 135 14.20 1.06 -17.31
CA ALA A 135 13.70 2.16 -18.12
C ALA A 135 12.51 2.89 -17.46
N ILE A 136 11.79 2.23 -16.54
CA ILE A 136 10.67 2.84 -15.83
C ILE A 136 11.17 3.90 -14.85
N ARG A 137 10.55 5.09 -14.91
CA ARG A 137 10.83 6.16 -13.95
C ARG A 137 10.44 5.71 -12.55
N LYS A 138 11.26 6.09 -11.55
CA LYS A 138 11.01 5.74 -10.15
C LYS A 138 9.60 6.13 -9.67
N ALA A 139 9.10 7.30 -10.10
CA ALA A 139 7.77 7.78 -9.75
C ALA A 139 6.65 6.88 -10.31
N ASP A 140 6.77 6.42 -11.56
CA ASP A 140 5.75 5.57 -12.19
C ASP A 140 5.71 4.17 -11.56
N ALA A 141 6.90 3.59 -11.28
CA ALA A 141 7.00 2.32 -10.58
C ALA A 141 6.38 2.40 -9.16
N LEU A 142 6.60 3.51 -8.46
CA LEU A 142 6.00 3.74 -7.14
C LEU A 142 4.48 3.91 -7.24
N TYR A 143 4.02 4.67 -8.23
CA TYR A 143 2.60 4.93 -8.42
C TYR A 143 1.81 3.65 -8.72
N ILE A 144 2.26 2.82 -9.66
CA ILE A 144 1.56 1.56 -9.96
C ILE A 144 1.57 0.60 -8.75
N ALA A 145 2.66 0.54 -7.99
CA ALA A 145 2.72 -0.25 -6.76
C ALA A 145 1.72 0.24 -5.70
N GLN A 146 1.56 1.57 -5.55
CA GLN A 146 0.55 2.15 -4.67
C GLN A 146 -0.88 1.83 -5.13
N CYS A 147 -1.15 1.87 -6.44
CA CYS A 147 -2.44 1.45 -6.98
C CYS A 147 -2.74 -0.01 -6.63
N TYR A 148 -1.76 -0.91 -6.78
CA TYR A 148 -1.95 -2.34 -6.44
C TYR A 148 -2.27 -2.53 -4.96
N ILE A 149 -1.53 -1.89 -4.06
CA ILE A 149 -1.79 -2.00 -2.62
C ILE A 149 -3.18 -1.45 -2.27
N SER A 150 -3.54 -0.28 -2.79
CA SER A 150 -4.82 0.36 -2.48
C SER A 150 -6.02 -0.43 -3.01
N GLU A 151 -6.01 -0.79 -4.29
CA GLU A 151 -7.14 -1.48 -4.92
C GLU A 151 -7.28 -2.90 -4.38
N ALA A 152 -6.17 -3.60 -4.11
CA ALA A 152 -6.21 -4.94 -3.57
C ALA A 152 -6.69 -4.96 -2.11
N HIS A 153 -6.28 -3.98 -1.30
CA HIS A 153 -6.80 -3.82 0.07
C HIS A 153 -8.33 -3.68 0.10
N ASP A 154 -8.89 -2.84 -0.77
CA ASP A 154 -10.34 -2.59 -0.79
C ASP A 154 -11.14 -3.84 -1.18
N GLU A 155 -10.58 -4.69 -2.04
CA GLU A 155 -11.25 -5.87 -2.59
C GLU A 155 -10.86 -7.19 -1.89
N GLY A 156 -10.08 -7.12 -0.80
CA GLY A 156 -9.62 -8.29 -0.04
C GLY A 156 -8.64 -9.18 -0.82
N ILE A 157 -7.90 -8.61 -1.77
CA ILE A 157 -6.93 -9.33 -2.63
C ILE A 157 -5.49 -9.09 -2.17
N ASN A 158 -4.68 -10.10 -2.33
CA ASN A 158 -3.26 -10.07 -2.05
C ASN A 158 -2.51 -9.23 -3.09
N SER A 159 -2.07 -8.03 -2.68
CA SER A 159 -1.34 -7.11 -3.55
C SER A 159 -0.04 -7.70 -4.10
N ASP A 160 0.63 -8.57 -3.34
CA ASP A 160 1.91 -9.16 -3.75
C ASP A 160 1.70 -10.16 -4.87
N VAL A 161 0.66 -10.99 -4.77
CA VAL A 161 0.25 -11.92 -5.82
C VAL A 161 -0.16 -11.15 -7.07
N ALA A 162 -1.01 -10.13 -6.94
CA ALA A 162 -1.46 -9.32 -8.06
C ALA A 162 -0.30 -8.58 -8.76
N PHE A 163 0.66 -8.06 -7.98
CA PHE A 163 1.84 -7.38 -8.53
C PHE A 163 2.81 -8.36 -9.20
N ALA A 164 3.03 -9.55 -8.62
CA ALA A 164 3.82 -10.61 -9.23
C ALA A 164 3.20 -11.08 -10.54
N GLN A 165 1.87 -11.24 -10.57
CA GLN A 165 1.13 -11.59 -11.76
C GLN A 165 1.25 -10.51 -12.84
N MET A 166 1.11 -9.23 -12.49
CA MET A 166 1.37 -8.14 -13.43
C MET A 166 2.78 -8.21 -14.02
N CYS A 167 3.79 -8.46 -13.19
CA CYS A 167 5.16 -8.61 -13.67
C CYS A 167 5.31 -9.78 -14.66
N LEU A 168 4.62 -10.89 -14.42
CA LEU A 168 4.62 -12.06 -15.30
C LEU A 168 3.92 -11.76 -16.64
N GLU A 169 2.70 -11.24 -16.58
CA GLU A 169 1.83 -11.01 -17.75
C GLU A 169 2.38 -9.94 -18.70
N THR A 170 3.03 -8.92 -18.14
CA THR A 170 3.53 -7.77 -18.92
C THR A 170 5.02 -7.85 -19.23
N GLY A 171 5.71 -8.89 -18.75
CA GLY A 171 7.17 -8.96 -18.79
C GLY A 171 7.82 -7.77 -18.08
N PHE A 172 7.34 -7.43 -16.87
CA PHE A 172 7.77 -6.28 -16.07
C PHE A 172 7.47 -4.92 -16.74
N LEU A 173 6.26 -4.76 -17.28
CA LEU A 173 5.79 -3.61 -18.05
C LEU A 173 6.64 -3.29 -19.29
N LYS A 174 7.37 -4.27 -19.83
CA LYS A 174 8.05 -4.12 -21.12
C LYS A 174 7.08 -4.34 -22.28
N PHE A 175 6.05 -5.13 -22.03
CA PHE A 175 5.11 -5.62 -23.04
C PHE A 175 5.86 -6.35 -24.18
N GLY A 176 5.13 -6.80 -25.19
CA GLY A 176 5.69 -7.61 -26.29
C GLY A 176 4.70 -8.51 -27.00
N GLY A 177 3.47 -8.58 -26.48
CA GLY A 177 2.33 -9.24 -27.13
C GLY A 177 1.34 -8.23 -27.72
N ALA A 178 0.07 -8.65 -27.79
CA ALA A 178 -1.02 -7.82 -28.31
C ALA A 178 -1.34 -6.59 -27.43
N VAL A 179 -1.01 -6.65 -26.15
CA VAL A 179 -1.21 -5.54 -25.20
C VAL A 179 -0.02 -4.59 -25.25
N THR A 180 -0.31 -3.30 -25.38
CA THR A 180 0.67 -2.20 -25.37
C THR A 180 0.55 -1.36 -24.10
N GLU A 181 1.60 -0.59 -23.79
CA GLU A 181 1.70 0.22 -22.57
C GLU A 181 0.53 1.20 -22.37
N ASP A 182 0.08 1.83 -23.46
CA ASP A 182 -1.02 2.81 -23.46
C ASP A 182 -2.40 2.21 -23.14
N MET A 183 -2.53 0.87 -23.20
CA MET A 183 -3.80 0.19 -22.90
C MET A 183 -4.06 0.06 -21.40
N HIS A 184 -3.04 0.22 -20.54
CA HIS A 184 -3.10 -0.03 -19.10
C HIS A 184 -3.73 -1.40 -18.73
N ASN A 185 -3.52 -2.42 -19.55
CA ASN A 185 -4.06 -3.76 -19.34
C ASN A 185 -2.97 -4.66 -18.76
N TYR A 186 -2.98 -4.85 -17.45
CA TYR A 186 -1.87 -5.47 -16.72
C TYR A 186 -2.03 -6.98 -16.52
N CYS A 187 -3.12 -7.56 -16.99
CA CYS A 187 -3.47 -8.98 -16.84
C CYS A 187 -3.92 -9.65 -18.14
N GLY A 188 -3.77 -8.99 -19.29
CA GLY A 188 -4.07 -9.58 -20.60
C GLY A 188 -5.57 -9.74 -20.90
N LEU A 189 -6.44 -8.94 -20.27
CA LEU A 189 -7.88 -9.03 -20.48
C LEU A 189 -8.23 -8.83 -21.97
N GLY A 190 -9.00 -9.77 -22.53
CA GLY A 190 -9.43 -9.72 -23.92
C GLY A 190 -8.36 -10.10 -24.95
N ALA A 191 -7.12 -10.45 -24.55
CA ALA A 191 -6.04 -10.84 -25.45
C ALA A 191 -6.01 -12.36 -25.71
N THR A 192 -7.15 -12.98 -26.06
CA THR A 192 -7.31 -14.45 -26.12
C THR A 192 -6.92 -15.08 -27.47
N GLY A 193 -6.00 -14.47 -28.23
CA GLY A 193 -5.50 -15.00 -29.50
C GLY A 193 -5.64 -14.04 -30.69
N SER A 194 -5.31 -14.53 -31.89
CA SER A 194 -5.31 -13.73 -33.12
C SER A 194 -6.69 -13.16 -33.43
N GLY A 195 -6.77 -11.85 -33.66
CA GLY A 195 -7.99 -11.15 -34.03
C GLY A 195 -8.86 -10.67 -32.86
N THR A 196 -8.47 -10.94 -31.61
CA THR A 196 -9.13 -10.34 -30.44
C THR A 196 -8.53 -8.98 -30.11
N VAL A 197 -9.38 -8.03 -29.75
CA VAL A 197 -8.95 -6.69 -29.33
C VAL A 197 -8.79 -6.72 -27.81
N PRO A 198 -7.58 -6.50 -27.28
CA PRO A 198 -7.40 -6.40 -25.84
C PRO A 198 -8.20 -5.24 -25.25
N ASP A 199 -8.68 -5.44 -24.03
CA ASP A 199 -9.37 -4.39 -23.28
C ASP A 199 -8.39 -3.24 -22.99
N ARG A 200 -8.93 -2.01 -22.92
CA ARG A 200 -8.16 -0.79 -22.64
C ARG A 200 -8.78 -0.05 -21.48
N PHE A 201 -7.92 0.48 -20.62
CA PHE A 201 -8.32 1.25 -19.45
C PHE A 201 -7.73 2.67 -19.55
N PRO A 202 -8.53 3.72 -19.24
CA PRO A 202 -8.07 5.11 -19.41
C PRO A 202 -6.87 5.49 -18.56
N THR A 203 -6.65 4.82 -17.43
CA THR A 203 -5.60 5.16 -16.46
C THR A 203 -5.00 3.90 -15.86
N VAL A 204 -3.77 4.03 -15.33
CA VAL A 204 -3.09 3.00 -14.52
C VAL A 204 -4.00 2.49 -13.42
N LEU A 205 -4.66 3.40 -12.68
CA LEU A 205 -5.55 3.03 -11.58
C LEU A 205 -6.70 2.14 -12.04
N LEU A 206 -7.37 2.50 -13.15
CA LEU A 206 -8.48 1.69 -13.68
C LEU A 206 -8.02 0.35 -14.26
N GLY A 207 -6.81 0.31 -14.83
CA GLY A 207 -6.18 -0.92 -15.27
C GLY A 207 -5.87 -1.88 -14.12
N VAL A 208 -5.32 -1.34 -13.02
CA VAL A 208 -5.07 -2.10 -11.80
C VAL A 208 -6.38 -2.57 -11.18
N ARG A 209 -7.40 -1.70 -11.08
CA ARG A 209 -8.73 -2.07 -10.60
C ARG A 209 -9.32 -3.24 -11.38
N ALA A 210 -9.29 -3.18 -12.72
CA ALA A 210 -9.79 -4.26 -13.56
C ALA A 210 -9.05 -5.58 -13.30
N HIS A 211 -7.73 -5.53 -13.11
CA HIS A 211 -6.95 -6.72 -12.73
C HIS A 211 -7.41 -7.26 -11.37
N ILE A 212 -7.49 -6.44 -10.34
CA ILE A 212 -7.91 -6.85 -8.99
C ILE A 212 -9.31 -7.45 -9.00
N GLN A 213 -10.26 -6.84 -9.72
CA GLN A 213 -11.63 -7.37 -9.85
C GLN A 213 -11.65 -8.74 -10.55
N HIS A 214 -10.78 -8.95 -11.55
CA HIS A 214 -10.66 -10.25 -12.21
C HIS A 214 -10.09 -11.31 -11.26
N LEU A 215 -9.06 -10.95 -10.49
CA LEU A 215 -8.48 -11.81 -9.45
C LEU A 215 -9.50 -12.16 -8.38
N ASN A 216 -10.28 -11.19 -7.90
CA ASN A 216 -11.36 -11.41 -6.96
C ASN A 216 -12.38 -12.42 -7.50
N ALA A 217 -12.75 -12.34 -8.78
CA ALA A 217 -13.64 -13.34 -9.38
C ALA A 217 -13.07 -14.78 -9.35
N TYR A 218 -11.75 -14.94 -9.43
CA TYR A 218 -11.09 -16.25 -9.34
C TYR A 218 -10.85 -16.72 -7.90
N GLY A 219 -10.44 -15.82 -7.00
CA GLY A 219 -9.99 -16.15 -5.66
C GLY A 219 -11.06 -16.05 -4.56
N ASP A 220 -12.16 -15.36 -4.84
CA ASP A 220 -13.18 -15.02 -3.84
C ASP A 220 -14.61 -15.15 -4.40
N THR A 221 -15.58 -15.18 -3.49
CA THR A 221 -17.02 -15.15 -3.78
C THR A 221 -17.69 -13.85 -3.36
N ASP A 222 -17.03 -13.03 -2.54
CA ASP A 222 -17.56 -11.75 -2.05
C ASP A 222 -17.88 -10.76 -3.18
N GLU A 223 -18.76 -9.81 -2.89
CA GLU A 223 -19.11 -8.73 -3.83
C GLU A 223 -17.99 -7.70 -3.93
N LEU A 224 -17.85 -7.08 -5.11
CA LEU A 224 -16.85 -6.04 -5.33
C LEU A 224 -17.20 -4.78 -4.55
N VAL A 225 -16.20 -4.20 -3.89
CA VAL A 225 -16.35 -2.96 -3.11
C VAL A 225 -16.28 -1.74 -4.01
N ASN A 226 -15.37 -1.74 -4.99
CA ASN A 226 -15.19 -0.63 -5.92
C ASN A 226 -16.09 -0.77 -7.16
N PRO A 227 -16.41 0.35 -7.85
CA PRO A 227 -17.19 0.31 -9.09
C PRO A 227 -16.59 -0.64 -10.12
N VAL A 228 -17.44 -1.46 -10.74
CA VAL A 228 -17.01 -2.47 -11.73
C VAL A 228 -16.38 -1.80 -12.95
N VAL A 229 -15.13 -2.17 -13.21
CA VAL A 229 -14.35 -1.80 -14.40
C VAL A 229 -14.13 -3.03 -15.28
N ASP A 230 -13.84 -4.18 -14.68
CA ASP A 230 -13.72 -5.44 -15.41
C ASP A 230 -15.10 -6.01 -15.79
N LYS A 231 -15.48 -5.82 -17.07
CA LYS A 231 -16.72 -6.35 -17.63
C LYS A 231 -16.68 -7.87 -17.85
N ARG A 232 -15.50 -8.49 -17.76
CA ARG A 232 -15.25 -9.91 -18.03
C ARG A 232 -15.24 -10.76 -16.76
N ALA A 233 -15.08 -10.18 -15.57
CA ALA A 233 -15.16 -10.88 -14.28
C ALA A 233 -16.40 -11.77 -14.16
N LYS A 234 -17.54 -11.33 -14.71
CA LYS A 234 -18.80 -12.08 -14.75
C LYS A 234 -18.75 -13.43 -15.48
N PHE A 235 -17.73 -13.65 -16.34
CA PHE A 235 -17.56 -14.91 -17.06
C PHE A 235 -16.79 -15.96 -16.26
N VAL A 236 -16.22 -15.57 -15.11
CA VAL A 236 -15.59 -16.51 -14.18
C VAL A 236 -16.70 -17.24 -13.43
N SER A 237 -16.90 -18.51 -13.78
CA SER A 237 -17.92 -19.38 -13.18
C SER A 237 -17.36 -20.78 -12.89
N PRO A 238 -17.57 -21.33 -11.67
CA PRO A 238 -18.01 -20.60 -10.49
C PRO A 238 -16.98 -19.54 -10.07
N ARG A 239 -17.42 -18.49 -9.36
CA ARG A 239 -16.51 -17.57 -8.67
C ARG A 239 -15.76 -18.32 -7.56
N GLY A 240 -14.57 -17.84 -7.19
CA GLY A 240 -13.76 -18.45 -6.13
C GLY A 240 -13.16 -19.82 -6.49
N LYS A 241 -13.10 -20.17 -7.79
CA LYS A 241 -12.60 -21.47 -8.27
C LYS A 241 -11.08 -21.67 -8.20
N ALA A 242 -10.32 -20.62 -7.88
CA ALA A 242 -8.88 -20.66 -7.75
C ALA A 242 -8.37 -19.80 -6.57
N PRO A 243 -8.60 -20.21 -5.30
CA PRO A 243 -8.18 -19.45 -4.12
C PRO A 243 -6.66 -19.23 -3.99
N THR A 244 -5.83 -20.06 -4.63
CA THR A 244 -4.36 -19.95 -4.57
C THR A 244 -3.73 -19.74 -5.95
N ILE A 245 -2.49 -19.22 -5.97
CA ILE A 245 -1.74 -19.02 -7.22
C ILE A 245 -1.55 -20.31 -8.03
N PHE A 246 -1.56 -21.47 -7.37
CA PHE A 246 -1.39 -22.76 -8.02
C PHE A 246 -2.65 -23.17 -8.79
N GLU A 247 -3.83 -22.81 -8.29
CA GLU A 247 -5.11 -23.11 -8.93
C GLU A 247 -5.42 -22.19 -10.12
N LEU A 248 -4.69 -21.06 -10.25
CA LEU A 248 -4.71 -20.26 -11.47
C LEU A 248 -4.17 -21.03 -12.68
N ALA A 249 -3.31 -22.04 -12.46
CA ALA A 249 -2.81 -22.90 -13.53
C ALA A 249 -3.92 -23.76 -14.13
N GLY A 250 -4.13 -23.64 -15.45
CA GLY A 250 -5.20 -24.32 -16.15
C GLY A 250 -6.59 -23.70 -15.99
N THR A 251 -6.75 -22.62 -15.22
CA THR A 251 -8.04 -21.94 -15.03
C THR A 251 -7.99 -20.47 -15.47
N TRP A 252 -6.95 -19.74 -15.07
CA TRP A 252 -6.65 -18.39 -15.54
C TRP A 252 -5.83 -18.46 -16.82
N ALA A 253 -4.68 -19.15 -16.75
CA ALA A 253 -3.83 -19.41 -17.90
C ALA A 253 -3.94 -20.88 -18.30
N SER A 254 -3.84 -21.20 -19.59
CA SER A 254 -3.75 -22.59 -20.05
C SER A 254 -2.47 -23.29 -19.60
N ASP A 255 -1.43 -22.52 -19.28
CA ASP A 255 -0.14 -23.00 -18.80
C ASP A 255 -0.27 -23.73 -17.44
N LYS A 256 0.17 -24.99 -17.42
CA LYS A 256 0.15 -25.83 -16.21
C LYS A 256 1.22 -25.45 -15.19
N LYS A 257 2.25 -24.70 -15.59
CA LYS A 257 3.31 -24.19 -14.70
C LYS A 257 3.06 -22.75 -14.26
N TYR A 258 1.87 -22.22 -14.51
CA TYR A 258 1.58 -20.81 -14.22
C TYR A 258 1.77 -20.46 -12.74
N GLY A 259 1.23 -21.27 -11.84
CA GLY A 259 1.41 -21.08 -10.40
C GLY A 259 2.87 -21.17 -9.94
N GLU A 260 3.65 -22.10 -10.50
CA GLU A 260 5.09 -22.21 -10.20
C GLU A 260 5.87 -20.95 -10.62
N LYS A 261 5.48 -20.33 -11.75
CA LYS A 261 6.10 -19.07 -12.20
C LYS A 261 5.78 -17.91 -11.26
N LEU A 262 4.54 -17.84 -10.77
CA LEU A 262 4.14 -16.84 -9.77
C LEU A 262 4.88 -17.07 -8.45
N ASP A 263 4.96 -18.30 -7.98
CA ASP A 263 5.69 -18.65 -6.77
C ASP A 263 7.17 -18.29 -6.86
N ALA A 264 7.80 -18.56 -8.02
CA ALA A 264 9.18 -18.17 -8.27
C ALA A 264 9.38 -16.65 -8.27
N LEU A 265 8.40 -15.86 -8.73
CA LEU A 265 8.45 -14.40 -8.66
C LEU A 265 8.29 -13.89 -7.22
N LEU A 266 7.31 -14.41 -6.46
CA LEU A 266 7.15 -14.07 -5.04
C LEU A 266 8.43 -14.41 -4.25
N SER A 267 8.99 -15.60 -4.47
CA SER A 267 10.25 -16.04 -3.87
C SER A 267 11.46 -15.17 -4.27
N ARG A 268 11.39 -14.45 -5.38
CA ARG A 268 12.42 -13.47 -5.78
C ARG A 268 12.19 -12.12 -5.12
N MET A 269 10.94 -11.71 -4.87
CA MET A 269 10.65 -10.48 -4.12
C MET A 269 11.06 -10.62 -2.64
N GLU A 270 10.98 -11.83 -2.09
CA GLU A 270 11.41 -12.16 -0.73
C GLU A 270 12.94 -12.06 -0.54
N ARG A 271 13.71 -12.33 -1.61
CA ARG A 271 15.18 -12.28 -1.61
C ARG A 271 15.66 -10.87 -2.00
N LYS A 272 16.44 -10.23 -1.13
CA LYS A 272 17.11 -8.96 -1.42
C LYS A 272 18.31 -9.16 -2.33
#